data_AF-A0A527YYN2-F1
#
_entry.id   AF-A0A527YYN2-F1
#
_cell.length_a   1.000
_cell.length_b   1.000
_cell.length_c   1.000
_cell.angle_alpha   90.00
_cell.angle_beta   90.00
_cell.angle_gamma   90.00
#
_symmetry.space_group_name_H-M   'P 1'
#
loop_
_entity.id
_entity.type
_entity.pdbx_description
1 polymer ?
#
loop_
_entity_poly.entity_id
_entity_poly.type
_entity_poly.pdbx_seq_one_letter_code
_entity_poly.pdbx_strand_id
1 'polypeptide(L)'
;AVGNKLAGIVAVADPIKTTTSEAIKALHERGLKIIMATGDNERTAQAIASKLGIDEVRAGLLPEQKSALVEELRAKGAGVR
;
A
#
# COMPACT_ATOMS: atom_id res chain seq x y z
N ALA A 1 -15.65 5.09 23.06
CA ALA A 1 -14.51 4.17 22.82
C ALA A 1 -14.98 3.08 21.87
N VAL A 2 -14.26 2.82 20.76
CA VAL A 2 -14.54 1.68 19.86
C VAL A 2 -13.23 1.13 19.23
N GLY A 3 -12.83 -0.07 19.68
CA GLY A 3 -12.32 -1.19 18.86
C GLY A 3 -10.98 -1.07 18.11
N ASN A 4 -9.94 -1.72 18.62
CA ASN A 4 -8.55 -1.71 18.15
C ASN A 4 -8.27 -2.32 16.76
N LYS A 5 -7.73 -1.46 15.88
CA LYS A 5 -6.66 -1.65 14.88
C LYS A 5 -6.90 -2.52 13.63
N LEU A 6 -7.12 -1.81 12.50
CA LEU A 6 -6.44 -2.11 11.23
C LEU A 6 -6.36 -0.84 10.39
N ALA A 7 -5.15 -0.37 10.12
CA ALA A 7 -4.92 0.89 9.44
C ALA A 7 -3.94 0.63 8.29
N GLY A 8 -4.51 0.43 7.11
CA GLY A 8 -3.77 0.18 5.88
C GLY A 8 -3.79 1.44 5.03
N ILE A 9 -2.66 1.80 4.43
CA ILE A 9 -2.58 2.88 3.45
C ILE A 9 -2.36 2.25 2.07
N VAL A 10 -3.13 2.70 1.08
CA VAL A 10 -2.96 2.30 -0.31
C VAL A 10 -2.22 3.44 -1.01
N ALA A 11 -0.94 3.23 -1.31
CA ALA A 11 -0.15 4.20 -2.05
C ALA A 11 -0.12 3.83 -3.54
N VAL A 12 -0.57 4.75 -4.40
CA VAL A 12 -0.44 4.66 -5.85
C VAL A 12 0.83 5.44 -6.24
N ALA A 13 1.86 4.73 -6.70
CA ALA A 13 3.16 5.33 -6.94
C ALA A 13 3.28 5.89 -8.37
N ASP A 14 3.56 7.19 -8.42
CA ASP A 14 4.31 7.89 -9.48
C ASP A 14 5.62 8.41 -8.82
N PRO A 15 6.68 8.78 -9.57
CA PRO A 15 8.10 8.59 -9.24
C PRO A 15 8.50 8.72 -7.77
N ILE A 16 9.24 7.70 -7.30
CA ILE A 16 9.73 7.56 -5.93
C ILE A 16 10.57 8.79 -5.57
N LYS A 17 10.08 9.59 -4.63
CA LYS A 17 10.85 10.69 -4.04
C LYS A 17 11.86 10.09 -3.06
N THR A 18 13.01 10.74 -2.90
CA THR A 18 14.03 10.32 -1.92
C THR A 18 13.48 10.21 -0.49
N THR A 19 12.41 10.93 -0.18
CA THR A 19 11.70 10.92 1.11
C THR A 19 10.72 9.75 1.30
N THR A 20 10.48 8.93 0.27
CA THR A 20 9.46 7.87 0.31
C THR A 20 9.80 6.77 1.33
N SER A 21 11.06 6.36 1.45
CA SER A 21 11.46 5.33 2.41
C SER A 21 11.27 5.78 3.86
N GLU A 22 11.58 7.04 4.17
CA GLU A 22 11.38 7.60 5.52
C GLU A 22 9.90 7.69 5.87
N ALA A 23 9.07 8.09 4.91
CA ALA A 23 7.62 8.13 5.08
C ALA A 23 7.05 6.72 5.36
N ILE A 24 7.47 5.70 4.61
CA ILE A 24 7.04 4.32 4.83
C ILE A 24 7.43 3.84 6.22
N LYS A 25 8.68 4.08 6.64
CA LYS A 25 9.14 3.73 7.98
C LYS A 25 8.32 4.42 9.07
N ALA A 26 8.04 5.71 8.94
CA ALA A 26 7.23 6.44 9.92
C ALA A 26 5.78 5.93 9.99
N LEU A 27 5.23 5.45 8.87
CA LEU A 27 3.91 4.82 8.82
C LEU A 27 3.92 3.43 9.47
N HIS A 28 4.98 2.64 9.25
CA HIS A 28 5.20 1.37 9.95
C HIS A 28 5.32 1.53 11.46
N GLU A 29 6.05 2.55 11.93
CA GLU A 29 6.17 2.88 13.36
C GLU A 29 4.82 3.22 14.01
N ARG A 30 3.84 3.67 13.21
CA ARG A 30 2.45 3.89 13.63
C ARG A 30 1.59 2.62 13.59
N GLY A 31 2.17 1.48 13.24
CA GLY A 31 1.50 0.19 13.12
C GLY A 31 0.64 0.06 11.86
N LEU A 32 0.96 0.83 10.81
CA LEU A 32 0.24 0.78 9.54
C LEU A 32 0.84 -0.29 8.62
N LYS A 33 -0.02 -0.98 7.87
CA LYS A 33 0.41 -1.85 6.77
C LYS A 33 0.40 -1.07 5.46
N ILE A 34 1.46 -1.19 4.66
CA ILE A 34 1.61 -0.49 3.39
C ILE A 34 1.39 -1.47 2.25
N ILE A 35 0.43 -1.17 1.37
CA ILE A 35 0.13 -1.96 0.18
C ILE A 35 0.37 -1.09 -1.05
N MET A 36 1.21 -1.57 -1.97
CA MET A 36 1.41 -0.96 -3.29
C MET A 36 0.38 -1.51 -4.27
N ALA A 37 -0.40 -0.63 -4.90
CA ALA A 37 -1.33 -0.96 -5.96
C ALA A 37 -0.89 -0.26 -7.26
N THR A 38 -0.34 -1.01 -8.21
CA THR A 38 0.22 -0.48 -9.47
C THR A 38 -0.29 -1.23 -10.71
N GLY A 39 -0.32 -0.52 -11.83
CA GLY A 39 -0.54 -1.11 -13.16
C GLY A 39 0.74 -1.63 -13.81
N ASP A 40 1.91 -1.33 -13.22
CA ASP A 40 3.19 -1.82 -13.69
C ASP A 40 3.30 -3.34 -13.60
N ASN A 41 4.27 -3.90 -14.31
CA ASN A 41 4.60 -5.31 -14.20
C ASN A 41 5.09 -5.66 -12.78
N GLU A 42 4.83 -6.91 -12.39
CA GLU A 42 5.14 -7.42 -11.05
C GLU A 42 6.62 -7.34 -10.70
N ARG A 43 7.51 -7.67 -11.64
CA ARG A 43 8.96 -7.64 -11.40
C ARG A 43 9.45 -6.26 -10.97
N THR A 44 9.04 -5.21 -11.68
CA THR A 44 9.42 -3.83 -11.37
C THR A 44 8.81 -3.39 -10.04
N ALA A 45 7.53 -3.69 -9.82
CA ALA A 45 6.82 -3.34 -8.59
C ALA A 45 7.46 -3.99 -7.35
N GLN A 46 7.82 -5.27 -7.43
CA GLN A 46 8.48 -6.01 -6.36
C GLN A 46 9.88 -5.47 -6.05
N ALA A 47 10.65 -5.10 -7.08
CA ALA A 47 11.96 -4.49 -6.91
C ALA A 47 11.88 -3.14 -6.19
N ILE A 48 10.85 -2.34 -6.49
CA ILE A 48 10.60 -1.08 -5.80
C ILE A 48 10.14 -1.35 -4.35
N ALA A 49 9.18 -2.24 -4.16
CA ALA A 49 8.65 -2.59 -2.85
C ALA A 49 9.74 -3.06 -1.89
N SER A 50 10.64 -3.91 -2.37
CA SER A 50 11.76 -4.43 -1.56
C SER A 50 12.72 -3.32 -1.13
N LYS A 51 12.98 -2.32 -1.98
CA LYS A 51 13.84 -1.17 -1.65
C LYS A 51 13.20 -0.21 -0.64
N LEU A 52 11.88 -0.11 -0.69
CA LEU A 52 11.10 0.84 0.10
C LEU A 52 10.55 0.24 1.41
N GLY A 53 10.63 -1.09 1.57
CA GLY A 53 10.05 -1.79 2.72
C GLY A 53 8.52 -1.85 2.65
N ILE A 54 7.94 -2.12 1.48
CA ILE A 54 6.48 -2.24 1.34
C ILE A 54 6.06 -3.68 1.68
N ASP A 55 4.98 -3.83 2.46
CA ASP A 55 4.55 -5.13 2.99
C ASP A 55 3.89 -6.03 1.94
N GLU A 56 3.22 -5.43 0.96
CA GLU A 56 2.41 -6.17 -0.01
C GLU A 56 2.32 -5.43 -1.34
N VAL A 57 2.40 -6.17 -2.44
CA VAL A 57 2.32 -5.63 -3.81
C VAL A 57 1.12 -6.24 -4.53
N ARG A 58 0.38 -5.38 -5.23
CA ARG A 58 -0.66 -5.73 -6.20
C ARG A 58 -0.30 -5.04 -7.51
N ALA A 59 0.31 -5.79 -8.41
CA ALA A 59 0.80 -5.31 -9.70
C ALA A 59 -0.16 -5.71 -10.85
N GLY A 60 0.02 -5.09 -12.02
CA GLY A 60 -0.82 -5.36 -13.20
C GLY A 60 -2.28 -4.94 -13.06
N LEU A 61 -2.59 -4.03 -12.13
CA LEU A 61 -3.96 -3.60 -11.87
C LEU A 61 -4.42 -2.54 -12.89
N LEU A 62 -5.60 -2.78 -13.46
CA LEU A 62 -6.41 -1.78 -14.14
C LEU A 62 -6.99 -0.77 -13.12
N PRO A 63 -7.36 0.46 -13.55
CA PRO A 63 -7.95 1.46 -12.67
C PRO A 63 -9.14 0.94 -11.85
N GLU A 64 -10.02 0.15 -12.45
CA GLU A 64 -11.22 -0.41 -11.82
C GLU A 64 -10.85 -1.43 -10.73
N GLN A 65 -9.76 -2.18 -10.94
CA GLN A 65 -9.26 -3.18 -10.00
C GLN A 65 -8.62 -2.54 -8.77
N LYS A 66 -8.08 -1.32 -8.88
CA LYS A 66 -7.59 -0.57 -7.71
C LYS A 66 -8.74 -0.19 -6.79
N SER A 67 -9.88 0.23 -7.33
CA SER A 67 -11.09 0.51 -6.55
C SER A 67 -11.63 -0.76 -5.89
N ALA A 68 -11.67 -1.88 -6.62
CA ALA A 68 -12.08 -3.18 -6.07
C ALA A 68 -11.18 -3.63 -4.90
N LEU A 69 -9.87 -3.40 -5.00
CA LEU A 69 -8.92 -3.69 -3.91
C LEU A 69 -9.23 -2.88 -2.64
N VAL A 70 -9.59 -1.60 -2.79
CA VAL A 70 -9.98 -0.75 -1.63
C VAL A 70 -11.23 -1.32 -0.95
N GLU A 71 -12.24 -1.71 -1.73
CA GLU A 71 -13.46 -2.29 -1.18
C GLU A 71 -13.22 -3.67 -0.54
N GLU A 72 -12.36 -4.50 -1.14
CA GLU A 72 -11.93 -5.78 -0.55
C GLU A 72 -11.26 -5.56 0.82
N LEU A 73 -10.35 -4.60 0.91
CA LEU A 73 -9.66 -4.27 2.16
C LEU A 73 -10.64 -3.74 3.21
N ARG A 74 -11.57 -2.86 2.82
CA ARG A 74 -12.63 -2.36 3.71
C ARG A 74 -13.53 -3.48 4.22
N ALA A 75 -13.93 -4.41 3.35
CA ALA A 75 -14.73 -5.57 3.72
C ALA A 75 -14.02 -6.49 4.72
N LYS A 76 -12.69 -6.55 4.66
CA LYS A 76 -11.83 -7.25 5.64
C LYS A 76 -11.63 -6.47 6.95
N GLY A 77 -12.30 -5.32 7.11
CA GLY A 77 -12.20 -4.47 8.29
C GLY A 77 -11.03 -3.49 8.27
N ALA A 78 -10.35 -3.31 7.13
CA ALA A 78 -9.27 -2.34 7.01
C ALA A 78 -9.81 -0.90 6.89
N GLY A 79 -9.33 -0.02 7.76
CA GLY A 79 -9.44 1.42 7.53
C GLY A 79 -8.45 1.86 6.47
N VAL A 80 -8.91 2.01 5.22
CA VAL A 80 -8.11 2.53 4.10
C VAL A 80 -8.10 4.05 4.16
N ARG A 81 -6.92 4.65 4.27
CA ARG A 81 -6.69 6.10 4.32
C ARG A 81 -5.76 6.58 3.22
#